data_AF-A0AAD2G4Y6-F1
#
_entry.id   AF-A0AAD2G4Y6-F1
#
_cell.length_a   1.000
_cell.length_b   1.000
_cell.length_c   1.000
_cell.angle_alpha   90.00
_cell.angle_beta   90.00
_cell.angle_gamma   90.00
#
_symmetry.space_group_name_H-M   'P 1'
#
loop_
_entity.id
_entity.type
_entity.pdbx_description
1 polymer ?
#
loop_
_entity_poly.entity_id
_entity_poly.type
_entity_poly.pdbx_seq_one_letter_code
_entity_poly.pdbx_strand_id
1 'polypeptide(L)'
;MKIENAKFLTCTDTTVPYRSCIPVQNLKTDPVFEALDKIFRRYNKAGFQVMIIKCDWAFIPLTDDMLDNMGVTIDLTAAGDHEPTAEQNNRTLKERVRVALARLPYKVVPKVITECLGR
;
A
#
# COMPACT_ATOMS: atom_id res chain seq x y z
N MET A 1 -1.53 5.98 0.21
CA MET A 1 -2.00 6.73 -0.99
C MET A 1 -3.44 7.24 -0.78
N LYS A 2 -3.78 8.45 -1.26
CA LYS A 2 -5.17 8.96 -1.25
C LYS A 2 -5.60 9.33 -2.67
N ILE A 3 -6.78 8.89 -3.10
CA ILE A 3 -7.44 9.27 -4.35
C ILE A 3 -8.83 9.79 -3.98
N GLU A 4 -9.08 11.08 -4.19
CA GLU A 4 -10.32 11.76 -3.79
C GLU A 4 -10.72 11.44 -2.33
N ASN A 5 -11.78 10.64 -2.13
CA ASN A 5 -12.30 10.27 -0.82
C ASN A 5 -11.82 8.91 -0.30
N ALA A 6 -10.97 8.22 -1.05
CA ALA A 6 -10.49 6.90 -0.74
C ALA A 6 -9.02 6.88 -0.32
N LYS A 7 -8.72 6.08 0.70
CA LYS A 7 -7.36 5.84 1.17
C LYS A 7 -6.99 4.41 0.79
N PHE A 8 -5.75 4.25 0.36
CA PHE A 8 -5.20 2.96 -0.05
C PHE A 8 -3.85 2.76 0.60
N LEU A 9 -3.60 1.53 1.05
CA LEU A 9 -2.28 1.03 1.34
C LEU A 9 -1.70 0.46 0.06
N THR A 10 -0.54 0.97 -0.32
CA THR A 10 0.16 0.59 -1.54
C THR A 10 1.49 -0.01 -1.16
N CYS A 11 1.75 -1.24 -1.58
CA CYS A 11 3.05 -1.87 -1.43
C CYS A 11 3.58 -2.25 -2.80
N THR A 12 4.89 -2.10 -2.98
CA THR A 12 5.59 -2.50 -4.20
C THR A 12 6.72 -3.42 -3.77
N ASP A 13 6.83 -4.56 -4.43
CA ASP A 13 7.97 -5.44 -4.29
C ASP A 13 9.01 -5.07 -5.37
N THR A 14 10.27 -5.04 -4.95
CA THR A 14 11.43 -4.72 -5.80
C THR A 14 12.06 -5.96 -6.42
N THR A 15 11.88 -7.12 -5.80
CA THR A 15 12.41 -8.42 -6.25
C THR A 15 11.47 -9.04 -7.27
N VAL A 16 10.17 -9.07 -6.94
CA VAL A 16 9.11 -9.44 -7.89
C VAL A 16 8.41 -8.15 -8.27
N PRO A 17 8.24 -7.81 -9.57
CA PRO A 17 7.58 -6.58 -9.99
C PRO A 17 6.05 -6.66 -9.79
N TYR A 18 5.64 -6.90 -8.55
CA TYR A 18 4.28 -7.03 -8.08
C TYR A 18 3.90 -5.82 -7.23
N ARG A 19 2.67 -5.36 -7.41
CA ARG A 19 2.13 -4.19 -6.70
C ARG A 19 0.82 -4.59 -6.08
N SER A 20 0.69 -4.36 -4.78
CA SER A 20 -0.57 -4.50 -4.07
C SER A 20 -1.13 -3.12 -3.73
N CYS A 21 -2.43 -2.97 -3.94
CA CYS A 21 -3.19 -1.79 -3.58
C CYS A 21 -4.42 -2.27 -2.82
N ILE A 22 -4.52 -1.95 -1.53
CA ILE A 22 -5.64 -2.37 -0.68
C ILE A 22 -6.33 -1.12 -0.12
N PRO A 23 -7.66 -0.98 -0.30
CA PRO A 23 -8.41 0.14 0.23
C PRO A 23 -8.46 0.02 1.75
N VAL A 24 -8.22 1.14 2.41
CA VAL A 24 -8.25 1.25 3.86
C VAL A 24 -9.24 2.34 4.24
N GLN A 25 -10.08 2.08 5.24
CA GLN A 25 -11.03 3.10 5.69
C GLN A 25 -10.30 4.29 6.32
N ASN A 26 -9.26 4.01 7.11
CA ASN A 26 -8.46 5.02 7.81
C ASN A 26 -6.98 4.64 7.85
N LEU A 27 -6.12 5.64 8.01
CA LEU A 27 -4.67 5.48 8.20
C LEU A 27 -4.30 5.27 9.68
N LYS A 28 -5.23 4.69 10.45
CA LYS A 28 -4.94 4.26 11.82
C LYS A 28 -4.19 2.92 11.77
N THR A 29 -3.55 2.54 12.86
CA THR A 29 -2.77 1.30 12.99
C THR A 29 -3.57 0.06 12.63
N ASP A 30 -4.77 -0.13 13.20
CA ASP A 30 -5.52 -1.39 13.07
C ASP A 30 -5.97 -1.70 11.62
N PRO A 31 -6.58 -0.74 10.88
CA PRO A 31 -6.96 -0.98 9.48
C PRO A 31 -5.76 -1.22 8.54
N VAL A 32 -4.62 -0.60 8.84
CA VAL A 32 -3.39 -0.79 8.06
C VAL A 32 -2.80 -2.18 8.35
N PHE A 33 -2.88 -2.64 9.60
CA PHE A 33 -2.47 -3.99 9.99
C PHE A 33 -3.31 -5.06 9.28
N GLU A 34 -4.63 -4.93 9.26
CA GLU A 34 -5.50 -5.87 8.54
C GLU A 34 -5.17 -5.91 7.03
N ALA A 35 -4.85 -4.77 6.45
CA ALA A 35 -4.40 -4.69 5.06
C ALA A 35 -3.05 -5.37 4.85
N LEU A 36 -2.09 -5.20 5.77
CA LEU A 36 -0.79 -5.89 5.70
C LEU A 36 -0.92 -7.40 5.87
N ASP A 37 -1.74 -7.89 6.81
CA ASP A 37 -2.01 -9.33 6.98
C ASP A 37 -2.57 -9.95 5.68
N LYS A 38 -3.47 -9.26 4.98
CA LYS A 38 -3.96 -9.71 3.65
C LYS A 38 -2.84 -9.83 2.62
N ILE A 39 -1.89 -8.89 2.63
CA ILE A 39 -0.73 -8.91 1.72
C ILE A 39 0.18 -10.08 2.06
N PHE A 40 0.55 -10.24 3.33
CA PHE A 40 1.40 -11.35 3.78
C PHE A 40 0.78 -12.71 3.48
N ARG A 41 -0.51 -12.89 3.75
CA ARG A 41 -1.22 -14.13 3.40
C ARG A 41 -1.17 -14.43 1.92
N ARG A 42 -1.18 -13.40 1.06
CA ARG A 42 -1.07 -13.57 -0.39
C ARG A 42 0.34 -14.01 -0.80
N TYR A 43 1.38 -13.42 -0.21
CA TYR A 43 2.77 -13.86 -0.41
C TYR A 43 3.01 -15.28 0.10
N ASN A 44 2.57 -15.59 1.32
CA ASN A 44 2.70 -16.92 1.93
C ASN A 44 1.98 -18.00 1.09
N LYS A 45 0.76 -17.71 0.59
CA LYS A 45 0.05 -18.63 -0.33
C LYS A 45 0.78 -18.83 -1.65
N ALA A 46 1.54 -17.84 -2.11
CA ALA A 46 2.35 -17.92 -3.31
C ALA A 46 3.75 -18.53 -3.05
N GLY A 47 4.06 -18.93 -1.81
CA GLY A 47 5.33 -19.53 -1.42
C GLY A 47 6.47 -18.52 -1.18
N PHE A 48 6.15 -17.23 -1.07
CA PHE A 48 7.13 -16.18 -0.77
C PHE A 48 7.08 -15.80 0.71
N GLN A 49 8.25 -15.67 1.32
CA GLN A 49 8.40 -15.14 2.67
C GLN A 49 8.90 -13.69 2.59
N VAL A 50 8.11 -12.76 3.13
CA VAL A 50 8.51 -11.35 3.22
C VAL A 50 9.50 -11.21 4.37
N MET A 51 10.75 -10.86 4.10
CA MET A 51 11.78 -10.69 5.16
C MET A 51 12.01 -9.23 5.55
N ILE A 52 11.90 -8.31 4.59
CA ILE A 52 12.25 -6.90 4.78
C ILE A 52 11.07 -6.03 4.32
N ILE A 53 10.65 -5.11 5.18
CA ILE A 53 9.71 -4.04 4.82
C ILE A 53 10.42 -2.71 4.92
N LYS A 54 10.44 -1.97 3.81
CA LYS A 54 10.88 -0.58 3.78
C LYS A 54 9.68 0.31 3.95
N CYS A 55 9.66 1.16 4.97
CA CYS A 55 8.56 2.08 5.20
C CYS A 55 9.03 3.45 5.69
N ASP A 56 8.20 4.46 5.44
CA ASP A 56 8.42 5.82 5.94
C ASP A 56 8.10 5.91 7.46
N TRP A 57 8.65 6.94 8.11
CA TRP A 57 8.42 7.25 9.53
C TRP A 57 6.94 7.37 9.93
N ALA A 58 6.03 7.62 8.99
CA ALA A 58 4.59 7.65 9.27
C ALA A 58 4.01 6.29 9.71
N PHE A 59 4.74 5.18 9.49
CA PHE A 59 4.32 3.83 9.85
C PHE A 59 5.01 3.27 11.10
N ILE A 60 5.76 4.09 11.84
CA ILE A 60 6.39 3.73 13.12
C ILE A 60 5.41 3.11 14.14
N PRO A 61 4.17 3.57 14.34
CA PRO A 61 3.29 2.92 15.32
C PRO A 61 2.81 1.52 14.88
N LEU A 62 3.09 1.07 13.66
CA LEU A 62 2.95 -0.34 13.28
C LEU A 62 4.20 -1.18 13.64
N THR A 63 5.32 -0.58 14.01
CA THR A 63 6.61 -1.30 14.12
C THR A 63 6.70 -2.19 15.36
N ASP A 64 6.36 -1.70 16.56
CA ASP A 64 6.57 -2.46 17.80
C ASP A 64 5.75 -3.77 17.88
N ASP A 65 4.43 -3.73 17.63
CA ASP A 65 3.57 -4.93 17.75
C ASP A 65 3.76 -5.94 16.59
N MET A 66 4.24 -5.48 15.43
CA MET A 66 4.43 -6.32 14.24
C MET A 66 5.79 -7.04 14.23
N LEU A 67 6.84 -6.40 14.75
CA LEU A 67 8.20 -6.96 14.81
C LEU A 67 8.22 -8.27 15.61
N ASP A 68 7.53 -8.30 16.75
CA ASP A 68 7.53 -9.45 17.65
C ASP A 68 6.73 -10.66 17.11
N ASN A 69 5.69 -10.43 16.31
CA ASN A 69 4.77 -11.50 15.89
C ASN A 69 5.08 -12.12 14.52
N MET A 70 5.80 -11.41 13.63
CA MET A 70 5.97 -11.86 12.23
C MET A 70 7.41 -12.17 11.82
N GLY A 71 8.41 -11.83 12.63
CA GLY A 71 9.82 -12.11 12.30
C GLY A 71 10.31 -11.37 11.04
N VAL A 72 9.70 -10.23 10.71
CA VAL A 72 10.03 -9.39 9.56
C VAL A 72 10.88 -8.22 10.04
N THR A 73 11.98 -7.93 9.34
CA THR A 73 12.80 -6.74 9.65
C THR A 73 12.20 -5.51 8.97
N ILE A 74 11.95 -4.46 9.75
CA ILE A 74 11.49 -3.18 9.22
C ILE A 74 12.69 -2.25 9.09
N ASP A 75 12.97 -1.85 7.86
CA ASP A 75 13.99 -0.86 7.52
C ASP A 75 13.28 0.50 7.37
N LEU A 76 13.34 1.30 8.43
CA LEU A 76 12.85 2.67 8.41
C LEU A 76 13.80 3.50 7.55
N THR A 77 13.28 4.15 6.52
CA THR A 77 14.08 5.06 5.70
C THR A 77 14.68 6.17 6.57
N ALA A 78 15.87 6.70 6.24
CA ALA A 78 16.48 7.77 7.02
C ALA A 78 15.54 9.00 7.06
N ALA A 79 15.56 9.76 8.16
CA ALA A 79 14.71 10.94 8.32
C ALA A 79 15.04 12.00 7.24
N GLY A 80 14.26 12.03 6.16
CA GLY A 80 14.44 12.91 5.00
C GLY A 80 14.62 12.19 3.65
N ASP A 81 15.00 10.91 3.65
CA ASP A 81 15.09 10.10 2.44
C ASP A 81 13.76 9.38 2.21
N HIS A 82 12.82 10.07 1.55
CA HIS A 82 11.64 9.38 1.04
C HIS A 82 12.06 8.32 0.03
N GLU A 83 11.50 7.11 0.15
CA GLU A 83 11.76 6.02 -0.78
C GLU A 83 11.19 6.41 -2.16
N PRO A 84 12.04 6.72 -3.16
CA PRO A 84 11.57 7.30 -4.42
C PRO A 84 10.70 6.32 -5.21
N THR A 85 10.86 5.01 -5.01
CA THR A 85 10.07 3.99 -5.72
C THR A 85 8.61 4.00 -5.28
N ALA A 86 8.34 4.12 -3.98
CA ALA A 86 6.99 4.19 -3.42
C ALA A 86 6.27 5.46 -3.87
N GLU A 87 6.96 6.61 -3.86
CA GLU A 87 6.40 7.87 -4.36
C GLU A 87 6.10 7.79 -5.86
N GLN A 88 7.04 7.30 -6.66
CA GLN A 88 6.89 7.14 -8.10
C GLN A 88 5.76 6.17 -8.45
N ASN A 89 5.61 5.09 -7.68
CA ASN A 89 4.48 4.17 -7.84
C ASN A 89 3.14 4.85 -7.52
N ASN A 90 3.07 5.59 -6.42
CA ASN A 90 1.87 6.35 -6.05
C ASN A 90 1.48 7.36 -7.13
N ARG A 91 2.47 8.06 -7.70
CA ARG A 91 2.25 8.98 -8.83
C ARG A 91 1.71 8.25 -10.04
N THR A 92 2.32 7.12 -10.41
CA THR A 92 1.91 6.30 -11.55
C THR A 92 0.48 5.77 -11.40
N LEU A 93 0.12 5.30 -10.20
CA LEU A 93 -1.23 4.80 -9.90
C LEU A 93 -2.27 5.92 -9.97
N LYS A 94 -1.98 7.10 -9.39
CA LYS A 94 -2.86 8.27 -9.49
C LYS A 94 -3.10 8.68 -10.94
N GLU A 95 -2.04 8.74 -11.74
CA GLU A 95 -2.11 9.11 -13.16
C GLU A 95 -2.98 8.12 -13.94
N ARG A 96 -2.76 6.81 -13.75
CA ARG A 96 -3.56 5.75 -14.40
C ARG A 96 -5.04 5.85 -14.05
N VAL A 97 -5.36 6.06 -12.77
CA VAL A 97 -6.74 6.24 -12.34
C VAL A 97 -7.34 7.49 -12.98
N ARG A 98 -6.62 8.61 -13.02
CA ARG A 98 -7.08 9.85 -13.67
C ARG A 98 -7.34 9.67 -15.17
N VAL A 99 -6.44 8.99 -15.88
CA VAL A 99 -6.62 8.70 -17.32
C VAL A 99 -7.83 7.79 -17.55
N ALA A 100 -8.02 6.77 -16.70
CA ALA A 100 -9.18 5.89 -16.80
C ALA A 100 -10.50 6.66 -16.56
N LEU A 101 -10.55 7.55 -15.56
CA LEU A 101 -11.71 8.40 -15.30
C LEU A 101 -12.00 9.38 -16.43
N ALA A 102 -10.96 10.01 -17.00
CA ALA A 102 -11.13 10.98 -18.09
C ALA A 102 -11.76 10.36 -19.35
N ARG A 103 -11.63 9.04 -19.52
CA ARG A 103 -12.28 8.28 -20.60
C ARG A 103 -13.74 7.91 -20.30
N LEU A 104 -14.15 8.00 -19.05
CA LEU A 104 -15.49 7.63 -18.59
C LEU A 104 -16.33 8.89 -18.39
N PRO A 105 -17.67 8.83 -18.51
CA PRO A 105 -18.56 9.97 -18.33
C PRO A 105 -18.76 10.35 -16.85
N TYR A 106 -17.79 10.06 -15.98
CA TYR A 106 -17.88 10.33 -14.54
C TYR A 106 -17.09 11.59 -14.18
N LYS A 107 -17.74 12.49 -13.43
CA LYS A 107 -17.12 13.73 -12.94
C LYS A 107 -16.26 13.54 -11.69
N VAL A 108 -16.44 12.41 -10.99
CA VAL A 108 -15.76 12.00 -9.76
C VAL A 108 -15.61 10.49 -9.76
N VAL A 109 -14.61 9.95 -9.03
CA VAL A 109 -14.40 8.50 -8.93
C VAL A 109 -15.61 7.85 -8.25
N PRO A 110 -16.37 6.98 -8.93
CA PRO A 110 -17.41 6.21 -8.27
C PRO A 110 -16.79 5.28 -7.22
N LYS A 111 -17.40 5.18 -6.04
CA LYS A 111 -16.92 4.30 -4.95
C LYS A 111 -16.68 2.86 -5.40
N VAL A 112 -17.50 2.36 -6.33
CA VAL A 112 -17.36 1.01 -6.90
C VAL A 112 -16.00 0.81 -7.58
N ILE A 113 -15.50 1.80 -8.33
CA ILE A 113 -14.18 1.72 -8.98
C ILE A 113 -13.08 1.65 -7.94
N THR A 114 -13.19 2.47 -6.89
CA THR A 114 -12.27 2.48 -5.76
C THR A 114 -12.21 1.13 -5.04
N GLU A 115 -13.36 0.48 -4.82
CA GLU A 115 -13.44 -0.85 -4.20
C GLU A 115 -12.86 -1.95 -5.11
N CYS A 116 -13.13 -1.86 -6.42
CA CYS A 116 -12.59 -2.81 -7.40
C CYS A 116 -11.06 -2.72 -7.55
N LEU A 117 -10.46 -1.54 -7.38
CA LEU A 117 -9.01 -1.36 -7.40
C LEU A 117 -8.29 -2.04 -6.22
N GLY A 118 -9.05 -2.50 -5.24
CA GLY A 118 -8.60 -3.06 -3.98
C GLY A 118 -8.57 -4.58 -3.85
N ARG A 119 -8.98 -5.31 -4.90
CA ARG A 119 -9.14 -6.77 -4.90
C ARG A 119 -8.04 -7.47 -5.70
#